data_AF-A0A536ANE8-F1
#
_entry.id   AF-A0A536ANE8-F1
#
_cell.length_a   1.000
_cell.length_b   1.000
_cell.length_c   1.000
_cell.angle_alpha   90.00
_cell.angle_beta   90.00
_cell.angle_gamma   90.00
#
_symmetry.space_group_name_H-M   'P 1'
#
loop_
_entity.id
_entity.type
_entity.pdbx_description
1 polymer ?
#
loop_
_entity_poly.entity_id
_entity_poly.type
_entity_poly.pdbx_seq_one_letter_code
_entity_poly.pdbx_strand_id
1 'polypeptide(L)' 'MPPRGVKSAKRKRQYEDIKRSETARGRSNKVAERIAAATTNKTRREKGEIKGSRKKTSTRRRRS' A
#
# COMPACT_ATOMS: atom_id res chain seq x y z
N MET A 1 -5.82 -11.37 -5.76
CA MET A 1 -5.48 -10.32 -6.77
C MET A 1 -4.93 -9.10 -6.04
N PRO A 2 -3.81 -8.51 -6.49
CA PRO A 2 -3.26 -7.29 -5.87
C PRO A 2 -4.28 -6.14 -5.95
N PRO A 3 -4.24 -5.19 -5.00
CA PRO A 3 -5.23 -4.11 -4.94
C PRO A 3 -5.29 -3.31 -6.24
N ARG A 4 -6.50 -2.85 -6.58
CA ARG A 4 -6.79 -2.13 -7.83
C ARG A 4 -5.79 -0.97 -8.04
N GLY A 5 -5.23 -0.88 -9.25
CA GLY A 5 -4.27 0.15 -9.63
C GLY A 5 -2.81 -0.14 -9.27
N VAL A 6 -2.48 -1.34 -8.77
CA VAL A 6 -1.09 -1.82 -8.70
C VAL A 6 -0.64 -2.30 -10.08
N LYS A 7 0.08 -1.44 -10.81
CA LYS A 7 0.63 -1.76 -12.14
C LYS A 7 2.09 -2.22 -12.09
N SER A 8 2.87 -1.79 -11.09
CA SER A 8 4.29 -2.09 -11.02
C SER A 8 4.57 -3.52 -10.52
N ALA A 9 5.53 -4.18 -11.16
CA ALA A 9 5.94 -5.55 -10.80
C ALA A 9 6.42 -5.65 -9.35
N LYS A 10 7.12 -4.62 -8.84
CA LYS A 10 7.57 -4.53 -7.45
C LYS A 10 6.43 -4.65 -6.44
N ARG A 11 5.32 -3.94 -6.68
CA ARG A 11 4.18 -3.92 -5.76
C ARG A 11 3.34 -5.19 -5.85
N LYS A 12 3.32 -5.85 -7.01
CA LYS A 12 2.75 -7.20 -7.15
C LYS A 12 3.52 -8.21 -6.29
N ARG A 13 4.86 -8.23 -6.39
CA ARG A 13 5.71 -9.10 -5.54
C ARG A 13 5.48 -8.84 -4.05
N GLN A 14 5.50 -7.57 -3.63
CA GLN A 14 5.22 -7.20 -2.23
C GLN A 14 3.86 -7.72 -1.74
N TYR A 15 2.81 -7.62 -2.55
CA TYR A 15 1.50 -8.15 -2.19
C TYR A 15 1.52 -9.67 -1.99
N GLU A 16 2.11 -10.41 -2.92
CA GLU A 16 2.19 -11.88 -2.85
C GLU A 16 3.05 -12.34 -1.66
N ASP A 17 4.18 -11.68 -1.39
CA ASP A 17 5.06 -12.00 -0.26
C ASP A 17 4.33 -11.83 1.08
N ILE A 18 3.59 -10.73 1.24
CA ILE A 18 2.80 -10.49 2.45
C ILE A 18 1.67 -11.52 2.54
N LYS A 19 0.92 -11.75 1.45
CA LYS A 19 -0.16 -12.75 1.44
C LYS A 19 0.37 -14.11 1.88
N ARG A 20 1.48 -14.57 1.31
CA ARG A 20 2.11 -15.85 1.63
C ARG A 20 2.58 -15.91 3.08
N SER A 21 3.20 -14.85 3.60
CA SER A 21 3.61 -14.80 5.00
C SER A 21 2.42 -14.86 5.96
N GLU A 22 1.31 -14.21 5.62
CA GLU A 22 0.12 -14.15 6.46
C GLU A 22 -0.64 -15.48 6.46
N THR A 23 -0.74 -16.14 5.31
CA THR A 23 -1.28 -17.50 5.22
C THR A 23 -0.40 -18.52 5.95
N ALA A 24 0.93 -18.38 5.88
CA ALA A 24 1.86 -19.25 6.59
C ALA A 24 1.76 -19.10 8.12
N ARG A 25 1.31 -17.93 8.60
CA ARG A 25 1.01 -17.66 10.01
C ARG A 25 -0.37 -18.18 10.45
N GLY A 26 -1.08 -18.91 9.59
CA GLY A 26 -2.40 -19.48 9.90
C GLY A 26 -3.57 -18.53 9.70
N ARG A 27 -3.39 -17.36 9.08
CA ARG A 27 -4.52 -16.48 8.74
C ARG A 27 -5.29 -17.02 7.55
N SER A 28 -6.60 -16.86 7.58
CA SER A 28 -7.46 -17.21 6.45
C SER A 28 -7.09 -16.39 5.21
N ASN A 29 -7.26 -16.97 4.03
CA ASN A 29 -6.93 -16.32 2.75
C ASN A 29 -7.56 -14.93 2.62
N LYS A 30 -8.82 -14.77 3.04
CA LYS A 30 -9.53 -13.49 3.02
C LYS A 30 -8.86 -12.41 3.89
N VAL A 31 -8.38 -12.79 5.07
CA VAL A 31 -7.68 -11.88 5.99
C VAL A 31 -6.28 -11.57 5.44
N ALA A 32 -5.55 -12.57 4.97
CA ALA A 32 -4.24 -12.40 4.36
C ALA A 32 -4.28 -11.44 3.16
N GLU A 33 -5.27 -11.59 2.28
CA GLU A 33 -5.46 -10.68 1.14
C GLU A 33 -5.76 -9.25 1.56
N ARG A 34 -6.59 -9.07 2.61
CA ARG A 34 -6.89 -7.75 3.16
C ARG A 34 -5.64 -7.07 3.73
N ILE A 35 -4.83 -7.82 4.48
CA ILE A 35 -3.59 -7.32 5.08
C ILE A 35 -2.58 -6.97 3.97
N ALA A 36 -2.37 -7.86 3.01
CA ALA A 36 -1.48 -7.63 1.88
C ALA A 36 -1.88 -6.39 1.06
N ALA A 37 -3.18 -6.21 0.81
CA ALA A 37 -3.70 -5.03 0.13
C ALA A 37 -3.48 -3.74 0.94
N ALA A 38 -3.79 -3.76 2.24
CA ALA A 38 -3.64 -2.60 3.12
C ALA A 38 -2.18 -2.15 3.23
N THR A 39 -1.26 -3.08 3.45
CA THR A 39 0.17 -2.79 3.58
C THR A 39 0.78 -2.26 2.28
N THR A 40 0.41 -2.85 1.14
CA THR A 40 0.85 -2.37 -0.18
C THR A 40 0.32 -0.95 -0.44
N ASN A 41 -0.96 -0.68 -0.16
CA ASN A 41 -1.54 0.65 -0.32
C ASN A 41 -0.92 1.69 0.62
N LYS A 42 -0.61 1.33 1.87
CA LYS A 42 0.12 2.20 2.81
C LYS A 42 1.48 2.59 2.24
N THR A 43 2.25 1.62 1.74
CA THR A 43 3.57 1.90 1.17
C THR A 43 3.47 2.77 -0.08
N ARG A 44 2.46 2.57 -0.92
CA ARG A 44 2.21 3.42 -2.09
C ARG A 44 1.85 4.85 -1.68
N ARG A 45 1.10 5.05 -0.60
CA ARG A 45 0.76 6.39 -0.06
C ARG A 45 2.02 7.11 0.38
N GLU A 46 2.86 6.44 1.16
CA GLU A 46 4.11 6.99 1.69
C GLU A 46 5.11 7.35 0.58
N LYS A 47 5.17 6.52 -0.48
CA LYS A 47 6.05 6.75 -1.64
C LYS A 47 5.45 7.69 -2.69
N GLY A 48 4.23 8.16 -2.51
CA GLY A 48 3.57 9.05 -3.46
C GLY A 48 3.20 8.38 -4.79
N GLU A 49 3.04 7.05 -4.81
CA GLU A 49 2.74 6.25 -6.01
C GLU A 49 1.24 6.16 -6.32
N ILE A 50 0.44 7.08 -5.79
CA ILE A 50 -1.02 7.08 -5.93
C ILE A 50 -1.45 8.38 -6.58
N LYS A 51 -2.34 8.29 -7.56
CA LYS A 51 -2.94 9.46 -8.20
C LYS A 51 -3.63 10.31 -7.12
N GLY A 52 -3.15 11.53 -6.91
CA GLY A 52 -3.67 12.44 -5.88
C GLY A 52 -2.89 12.46 -4.55
N SER A 53 -1.80 11.70 -4.38
CA SER A 53 -0.88 11.88 -3.25
C SER A 53 -0.03 13.14 -3.44
N ARG A 54 -0.67 14.30 -3.56
CA ARG A 54 0.01 15.57 -3.39
C ARG A 54 0.40 15.65 -1.91
N LYS A 55 1.69 15.75 -1.61
CA LYS A 55 2.13 16.26 -0.29
C LYS A 55 1.29 17.50 -0.04
N LYS A 56 0.50 17.53 1.04
CA LYS A 56 -0.02 18.81 1.52
C LYS A 56 1.20 19.60 1.97
N THR A 57 1.81 20.34 1.05
CA THR A 57 2.73 21.41 1.40
C THR A 57 1.88 22.40 2.17
N SER A 58 1.86 22.26 3.50
CA SER A 58 1.38 23.30 4.38
C SER A 58 2.38 24.44 4.22
N THR A 59 2.15 25.30 3.23
CA THR A 59 2.69 26.66 3.25
C THR A 59 2.03 27.33 4.43
N ARG A 60 2.58 27.12 5.62
CA ARG A 60 2.36 27.97 6.79
C ARG A 60 3.01 29.29 6.41
N ARG A 61 2.26 30.07 5.62
CA ARG A 61 2.59 31.43 5.21
C ARG A 61 2.76 32.19 6.51
N ARG A 62 4.02 32.42 6.91
CA ARG A 62 4.38 33.31 8.00
C ARG A 62 3.62 34.62 7.74
N ARG A 63 2.63 34.90 8.58
CA ARG A 63 2.01 36.22 8.64
C ARG A 63 3.06 37.15 9.25
N SER A 64 3.42 38.18 8.48
CA SER A 64 4.16 39.37 8.90
C SER A 64 3.46 40.08 10.03
#